data_AF-A0A645E1T0-F1
#
_entry.id   AF-A0A645E1T0-F1
#
_cell.length_a   1.000
_cell.length_b   1.000
_cell.length_c   1.000
_cell.angle_alpha   90.00
_cell.angle_beta   90.00
_cell.angle_gamma   90.00
#
_symmetry.space_group_name_H-M   'P 1'
#
loop_
_entity.id
_entity.type
_entity.pdbx_description
1 polymer ?
#
loop_
_entity_poly.entity_id
_entity_poly.type
_entity_poly.pdbx_seq_one_letter_code
_entity_poly.pdbx_strand_id
1 'polypeptide(L)'
;MLPFEFRETTREFTDFISNIVIDGIQYDEEFFLMADGKESIGVHSAGNKREAVVIKLPVVCYMQKMIYDRVLEPSFVKKDIKPA
;
A
#
# COMPACT_ATOMS: atom_id res chain seq x y z
N MET A 1 -20.80 10.30 11.67
CA MET A 1 -20.01 9.41 10.79
C MET A 1 -18.66 10.08 10.62
N LEU A 2 -17.56 9.41 10.96
CA LEU A 2 -16.22 9.98 10.79
C LEU A 2 -15.93 10.08 9.27
N PRO A 3 -15.18 11.09 8.80
CA PRO A 3 -14.94 11.30 7.36
C PRO A 3 -13.96 10.28 6.75
N PHE A 4 -13.64 9.20 7.47
CA PHE A 4 -12.68 8.18 7.06
C PHE A 4 -13.19 6.78 7.42
N GLU A 5 -12.80 5.80 6.62
CA GLU A 5 -13.05 4.39 6.83
C GLU A 5 -11.72 3.71 7.19
N PHE A 6 -11.64 3.08 8.36
CA PHE A 6 -10.51 2.21 8.70
C PHE A 6 -10.77 0.83 8.13
N ARG A 7 -9.84 0.33 7.32
CA ARG A 7 -9.84 -1.04 6.84
C ARG A 7 -8.63 -1.76 7.39
N GLU A 8 -8.88 -2.94 7.96
CA GLU A 8 -7.81 -3.86 8.33
C GLU A 8 -7.18 -4.41 7.05
N THR A 9 -5.85 -4.48 7.00
CA THR A 9 -5.13 -5.03 5.86
C THR A 9 -5.30 -6.54 5.82
N THR A 10 -5.40 -7.12 4.62
CA THR A 10 -5.33 -8.57 4.48
C THR A 10 -3.92 -9.05 4.83
N ARG A 11 -3.79 -10.32 5.23
CA ARG A 11 -2.49 -10.92 5.51
C ARG A 11 -1.57 -10.83 4.29
N GLU A 12 -2.12 -11.05 3.10
CA GLU A 12 -1.41 -10.94 1.83
C GLU A 12 -0.85 -9.52 1.59
N PHE A 13 -1.61 -8.50 1.96
CA PHE A 13 -1.12 -7.11 1.88
C PHE A 13 -0.02 -6.86 2.90
N THR A 14 -0.21 -7.29 4.15
CA THR A 14 0.81 -7.16 5.20
C THR A 14 2.11 -7.85 4.81
N ASP A 15 2.05 -9.06 4.25
CA ASP A 15 3.22 -9.81 3.79
C ASP A 15 3.91 -9.11 2.60
N PHE A 16 3.14 -8.49 1.70
CA PHE A 16 3.68 -7.72 0.56
C PHE A 16 4.41 -6.45 1.02
N ILE A 17 3.83 -5.67 1.92
CA ILE A 17 4.39 -4.38 2.34
C ILE A 17 5.54 -4.50 3.35
N SER A 18 5.63 -5.62 4.08
CA SER A 18 6.69 -5.87 5.07
C SER A 18 7.98 -6.49 4.50
N ASN A 19 7.99 -6.80 3.19
CA ASN A 19 9.11 -7.45 2.51
C ASN A 19 9.58 -6.69 1.27
N ILE A 20 9.56 -5.35 1.32
CA ILE A 20 10.02 -4.51 0.22
C ILE A 20 11.56 -4.48 0.26
N VAL A 21 12.22 -4.99 -0.78
CA VAL A 21 13.68 -4.95 -0.90
C VAL A 21 14.07 -4.10 -2.12
N ILE A 22 14.77 -2.99 -1.88
CA ILE A 22 15.26 -2.07 -2.93
C ILE A 22 16.76 -1.91 -2.74
N ASP A 23 17.55 -2.24 -3.76
CA ASP A 23 19.02 -2.18 -3.74
C ASP A 23 19.67 -2.88 -2.53
N GLY A 24 19.06 -4.00 -2.09
CA GLY A 24 19.51 -4.77 -0.94
C GLY A 24 19.13 -4.19 0.43
N ILE A 25 18.42 -3.05 0.45
CA ILE A 25 17.85 -2.47 1.67
C ILE A 25 16.43 -3.00 1.83
N GLN A 26 16.16 -3.61 2.98
CA GLN A 26 14.82 -4.01 3.36
C GLN A 26 14.07 -2.85 4.01
N TYR A 27 12.85 -2.64 3.54
CA TYR A 27 11.90 -1.69 4.06
C TYR A 27 10.70 -2.45 4.62
N ASP A 28 10.23 -2.02 5.79
CA ASP A 28 9.00 -2.48 6.39
C ASP A 28 8.02 -1.30 6.46
N GLU A 29 6.94 -1.37 5.68
CA GLU A 29 5.90 -0.35 5.69
C GLU A 29 4.95 -0.59 6.88
N GLU A 30 5.10 0.23 7.91
CA GLU A 30 4.36 0.08 9.18
C GLU A 30 2.98 0.71 9.13
N PHE A 31 2.81 1.76 8.33
CA PHE A 31 1.57 2.53 8.28
C PHE A 31 1.38 3.16 6.92
N PHE A 32 0.16 3.04 6.38
CA PHE A 32 -0.22 3.67 5.13
C PHE A 32 -1.61 4.32 5.27
N LEU A 33 -1.71 5.58 4.87
CA LEU A 33 -2.95 6.35 4.85
C LEU A 33 -3.11 7.05 3.50
N MET A 34 -4.33 7.04 2.97
CA MET A 34 -4.73 7.92 1.87
C MET A 34 -5.76 8.93 2.37
N ALA A 35 -5.46 10.21 2.21
CA ALA A 35 -6.37 11.30 2.52
C ALA A 35 -6.97 11.87 1.22
N ASP A 36 -8.30 11.87 1.15
CA ASP A 36 -9.11 12.39 0.03
C ASP A 36 -8.75 11.87 -1.37
N GLY A 37 -7.98 10.77 -1.45
CA GLY A 37 -7.43 10.23 -2.69
C GLY A 37 -6.39 11.14 -3.38
N LYS A 38 -5.93 12.20 -2.72
CA LYS A 38 -5.01 13.21 -3.28
C LYS A 38 -3.68 13.30 -2.55
N GLU A 39 -3.65 12.82 -1.31
CA GLU A 39 -2.44 12.78 -0.49
C GLU A 39 -2.30 11.39 0.11
N SER A 40 -1.07 10.89 0.17
CA SER A 40 -0.74 9.65 0.85
C SER A 40 0.32 9.92 1.91
N ILE A 41 0.17 9.28 3.07
CA ILE A 41 1.12 9.30 4.16
C ILE A 41 1.56 7.87 4.41
N GLY A 42 2.86 7.63 4.31
CA GLY A 42 3.51 6.36 4.63
C GLY A 42 4.44 6.51 5.82
N VAL A 43 4.55 5.48 6.65
CA VAL A 43 5.63 5.35 7.64
C VAL A 43 6.32 4.03 7.37
N HIS A 44 7.61 4.10 7.07
CA HIS A 44 8.43 2.93 6.84
C HIS A 44 9.63 2.93 7.76
N SER A 45 10.13 1.73 8.05
CA SER A 45 11.44 1.53 8.65
C SER A 45 12.44 1.05 7.60
N ALA A 46 13.67 1.55 7.66
CA ALA A 46 14.81 1.09 6.88
C ALA A 46 15.94 0.77 7.86
N GLY A 47 16.01 -0.49 8.29
CA GLY A 47 16.90 -0.92 9.38
C GLY A 47 16.51 -0.30 10.72
N ASN A 48 17.33 0.60 11.26
CA ASN A 48 17.08 1.27 12.56
C ASN A 48 16.49 2.68 12.43
N LYS A 49 16.22 3.13 11.21
CA LYS A 49 15.62 4.44 10.95
C LYS A 49 14.15 4.27 10.61
N ARG A 50 13.33 5.12 11.23
CA ARG A 50 11.89 5.21 10.99
C ARG A 50 11.58 6.56 10.38
N GLU A 51 10.94 6.56 9.22
CA GLU A 51 10.72 7.77 8.43
C GLU A 51 9.24 7.87 8.07
N ALA A 52 8.72 9.09 8.11
CA ALA A 52 7.37 9.39 7.63
C ALA A 52 7.48 10.20 6.34
N VAL A 53 6.75 9.78 5.32
CA VAL A 53 6.75 10.43 4.00
C VAL A 53 5.34 10.90 3.68
N VAL A 54 5.24 12.14 3.23
CA VAL A 54 4.00 12.70 2.68
C VAL A 54 4.16 12.84 1.17
N ILE A 55 3.30 12.14 0.43
CA ILE A 55 3.29 12.12 -1.02
C ILE A 55 2.06 12.87 -1.50
N LYS A 56 2.28 13.90 -2.31
CA LYS A 56 1.21 14.75 -2.89
C LYS A 56 1.22 14.75 -4.41
N LEU A 57 2.10 13.95 -5.03
CA LEU A 57 2.21 13.91 -6.48
C LEU A 57 1.06 13.05 -7.04
N PRO A 58 0.12 13.61 -7.85
CA PRO A 58 -1.13 12.93 -8.18
C PRO A 58 -0.96 11.57 -8.88
N VAL A 59 0.03 11.43 -9.76
CA VAL A 59 0.31 10.16 -10.44
C VAL A 59 0.76 9.09 -9.44
N VAL A 60 1.53 9.45 -8.41
CA VAL A 60 1.97 8.51 -7.38
C VAL A 60 0.79 8.13 -6.49
N CYS A 61 0.00 9.10 -6.04
CA CYS A 61 -1.20 8.83 -5.25
C CYS A 61 -2.20 7.93 -6.00
N TYR A 62 -2.37 8.12 -7.31
CA TYR A 62 -3.18 7.26 -8.15
C TYR A 62 -2.64 5.82 -8.21
N MET A 63 -1.33 5.65 -8.43
CA MET A 63 -0.70 4.32 -8.46
C MET A 63 -0.83 3.59 -7.11
N GLN A 64 -0.59 4.29 -6.00
CA GLN A 64 -0.74 3.73 -4.66
C GLN A 64 -2.18 3.31 -4.38
N LYS A 65 -3.16 4.13 -4.79
CA LYS A 65 -4.58 3.78 -4.71
C LYS A 65 -4.91 2.52 -5.51
N MET A 66 -4.40 2.40 -6.75
CA MET A 66 -4.60 1.20 -7.56
C MET A 66 -4.03 -0.06 -6.89
N ILE A 67 -2.84 0.03 -6.28
CA ILE A 67 -2.22 -1.10 -5.57
C ILE A 67 -3.06 -1.47 -4.35
N TYR A 68 -3.44 -0.48 -3.54
CA TYR A 68 -4.29 -0.67 -2.38
C TYR A 68 -5.63 -1.34 -2.75
N ASP A 69 -6.33 -0.80 -3.75
CA ASP A 69 -7.61 -1.33 -4.21
C ASP A 69 -7.45 -2.77 -4.76
N ARG A 70 -6.40 -3.03 -5.54
CA ARG A 70 -6.16 -4.36 -6.14
C ARG A 70 -5.81 -5.44 -5.12
N VAL A 71 -5.11 -5.10 -4.04
CA VAL A 71 -4.69 -6.07 -3.02
C VAL A 71 -5.77 -6.27 -1.96
N LEU A 72 -6.59 -5.26 -1.68
CA LEU A 72 -7.71 -5.38 -0.73
C LEU A 72 -9.02 -5.87 -1.35
N GLU A 73 -9.21 -5.78 -2.67
CA GLU A 73 -10.36 -6.40 -3.33
C GLU A 73 -10.20 -7.94 -3.42
N PRO A 74 -11.04 -8.75 -2.75
CA PRO A 74 -10.95 -10.22 -2.78
C PRO A 74 -11.16 -10.82 -4.18
N SER A 75 -11.73 -10.05 -5.11
CA SER A 75 -12.16 -10.46 -6.44
C SER A 75 -11.06 -10.46 -7.51
N PHE A 76 -9.89 -9.87 -7.26
CA PHE A 76 -8.88 -9.72 -8.32
C PHE A 76 -7.91 -10.90 -8.48
N VAL A 77 -7.94 -11.89 -7.57
CA VAL A 77 -7.06 -13.08 -7.60
C VAL A 77 -7.60 -14.19 -8.52
N LYS A 78 -8.84 -14.11 -9.01
CA LYS A 78 -9.37 -15.06 -10.01
C LYS A 78 -9.85 -14.36 -11.28
N LYS A 79 -8.91 -14.02 -12.16
CA LYS A 79 -9.17 -14.21 -13.58
C LYS A 79 -8.51 -15.52 -13.96
N ASP A 80 -9.29 -16.60 -13.96
CA ASP A 80 -8.95 -17.81 -14.70
C ASP A 80 -8.69 -17.38 -16.14
N ILE A 81 -7.42 -17.29 -16.52
CA ILE A 81 -7.02 -17.19 -17.92
C ILE A 81 -7.35 -18.56 -18.50
N LYS A 82 -8.54 -18.68 -19.11
CA LYS A 82 -8.82 -19.86 -19.94
C LYS A 82 -7.79 -19.87 -21.07
N PRO A 83 -7.02 -20.95 -21.24
CA PRO A 83 -6.26 -21.13 -22.47
C PRO A 83 -7.26 -21.22 -23.64
N ALA A 84 -6.98 -20.45 -24.69
CA ALA A 84 -7.67 -20.53 -25.97
C ALA A 84 -7.35 -21.85 -26.69
#